data_AF-A0A415DGR2-F1
#
_entry.id   AF-A0A415DGR2-F1
#
_cell.length_a   1.000
_cell.length_b   1.000
_cell.length_c   1.000
_cell.angle_alpha   90.00
_cell.angle_beta   90.00
_cell.angle_gamma   90.00
#
_symmetry.space_group_name_H-M   'P 1'
#
loop_
_entity.id
_entity.type
_entity.pdbx_description
1 polymer ?
#
loop_
_entity_poly.entity_id
_entity_poly.type
_entity_poly.pdbx_seq_one_letter_code
_entity_poly.pdbx_strand_id
1 'polypeptide(L)'
;NHLDTLGERNSYSKTDPDATFTRMKEDAMRNGQTKPGYNLQIGTENQFIIDFRLFPNPTDTLTLIPFLSSFQDRYDRLPAIGVADSGYGSEENYRFMQENGIEAFVKYNYFHKEQRPRYTPNPFHAESLHYNQDGDYYVCPMGQHMNRIGTRREKTASGYITESVRYKAQRCEGCPLRGGCFKARGNRIIEVNHRLKQYKRQARERLSSEEGIKHRGRRCIEPEAVFGQMKYNMAYRRFRHVGIDKVTMDFAFFAIAFNIKKMCAKLRKAGKGLFAGANFMFMGLFATRYNWNIATCCLMNEKKAA
;
A
#
# COMPACT_ATOMS: atom_id res chain seq x y z
N ASN A 1 21.52 -5.42 -25.99
CA ASN A 1 20.52 -6.51 -25.98
C ASN A 1 19.33 -6.03 -25.15
N HIS A 2 18.12 -6.00 -25.72
CA HIS A 2 16.94 -5.41 -25.06
C HIS A 2 16.47 -6.17 -23.82
N LEU A 3 16.80 -7.46 -23.71
CA LEU A 3 16.48 -8.29 -22.55
C LEU A 3 17.34 -7.93 -21.33
N ASP A 4 18.61 -7.60 -21.55
CA ASP A 4 19.52 -7.17 -20.49
C ASP A 4 19.08 -5.82 -19.90
N THR A 5 18.60 -4.90 -20.74
CA THR A 5 18.04 -3.60 -20.30
C THR A 5 16.69 -3.77 -19.58
N LEU A 6 15.88 -4.75 -19.99
CA LEU A 6 14.60 -5.04 -19.35
C LEU A 6 14.80 -5.56 -17.91
N GLY A 7 15.79 -6.43 -17.72
CA GLY A 7 16.08 -7.06 -16.42
C GLY A 7 14.86 -7.81 -15.89
N GLU A 8 14.52 -7.58 -14.62
CA GLU A 8 13.35 -8.20 -13.97
C GLU A 8 12.03 -7.45 -14.22
N ARG A 9 12.04 -6.38 -15.01
CA ARG A 9 10.86 -5.54 -15.27
C ARG A 9 10.02 -6.10 -16.42
N ASN A 10 8.73 -5.79 -16.42
CA ASN A 10 7.84 -6.21 -17.51
C ASN A 10 7.92 -5.31 -18.75
N SER A 11 8.39 -4.07 -18.59
CA SER A 11 8.49 -3.09 -19.70
C SER A 11 9.44 -1.97 -19.35
N TYR A 12 9.94 -1.25 -20.36
CA TYR A 12 10.66 0.01 -20.19
C TYR A 12 10.46 0.93 -21.40
N SER A 13 10.68 2.23 -21.23
CA SER A 13 10.61 3.19 -22.34
C SER A 13 11.86 3.12 -23.22
N LYS A 14 11.68 3.16 -24.55
CA LYS A 14 12.81 3.22 -25.48
C LYS A 14 13.64 4.51 -25.33
N THR A 15 13.01 5.61 -24.90
CA THR A 15 13.67 6.91 -24.73
C THR A 15 14.21 7.12 -23.31
N ASP A 16 13.66 6.39 -22.33
CA ASP A 16 14.09 6.41 -20.94
C ASP A 16 14.09 4.97 -20.40
N PRO A 17 15.21 4.23 -20.56
CA PRO A 17 15.26 2.83 -20.16
C PRO A 17 14.98 2.56 -18.69
N ASP A 18 15.04 3.56 -17.81
CA ASP A 18 14.74 3.42 -16.39
C ASP A 18 13.22 3.56 -16.09
N ALA A 19 12.48 4.26 -16.96
CA ALA A 19 11.05 4.46 -16.82
C ALA A 19 10.25 3.22 -17.24
N THR A 20 9.26 2.83 -16.44
CA THR A 20 8.41 1.67 -16.69
C THR A 20 7.03 2.11 -17.19
N PHE A 21 6.41 1.34 -18.09
CA PHE A 21 5.05 1.65 -18.52
C PHE A 21 4.06 1.34 -17.39
N THR A 22 3.36 2.38 -16.94
CA THR A 22 2.40 2.30 -15.84
C THR A 22 1.05 2.85 -16.27
N ARG A 23 -0.03 2.35 -15.66
CA ARG A 23 -1.36 2.95 -15.84
C ARG A 23 -1.45 4.23 -15.02
N MET A 24 -1.66 5.34 -15.70
CA MET A 24 -1.81 6.64 -15.05
C MET A 24 -3.19 6.80 -14.41
N LYS A 25 -3.25 7.45 -13.25
CA LYS A 25 -4.53 7.80 -12.58
C LYS A 25 -5.32 8.84 -13.38
N GLU A 26 -4.66 9.73 -14.10
CA GLU A 26 -5.30 10.65 -15.06
C GLU A 26 -5.35 10.03 -16.45
N ASP A 27 -6.42 9.29 -16.73
CA ASP A 27 -6.69 8.75 -18.06
C ASP A 27 -7.67 9.66 -18.82
N ALA A 28 -7.15 10.76 -19.36
CA ALA A 28 -7.95 11.73 -20.11
C ALA A 28 -8.60 11.12 -21.36
N MET A 29 -7.98 10.09 -21.95
CA MET A 29 -8.48 9.40 -23.14
C MET A 29 -9.39 8.21 -22.79
N ARG A 30 -9.49 7.84 -21.50
CA ARG A 30 -10.24 6.68 -20.98
C ARG A 30 -9.98 5.36 -21.72
N ASN A 31 -8.82 5.26 -22.37
CA ASN A 31 -8.44 4.11 -23.20
C ASN A 31 -7.51 3.15 -22.44
N GLY A 32 -7.16 3.46 -21.19
CA GLY A 32 -6.31 2.64 -20.35
C GLY A 32 -4.85 2.56 -20.82
N GLN A 33 -4.41 3.47 -21.69
CA GLN A 33 -3.06 3.47 -22.27
C GLN A 33 -2.01 3.69 -21.19
N THR A 34 -1.04 2.78 -21.12
CA THR A 34 0.10 2.89 -20.21
C THR A 34 1.09 3.91 -20.73
N LYS A 35 1.72 4.66 -19.83
CA LYS A 35 2.72 5.67 -20.17
C LYS A 35 3.97 5.51 -19.30
N PRO A 36 5.15 5.90 -19.80
CA PRO A 36 6.41 5.67 -19.11
C PRO A 36 6.56 6.59 -17.89
N GLY A 37 6.57 6.00 -16.70
CA GLY A 37 6.64 6.76 -15.46
C GLY A 37 7.49 6.07 -14.40
N TYR A 38 7.76 6.85 -13.35
CA TYR A 38 8.38 6.36 -12.13
C TYR A 38 7.34 6.31 -11.02
N ASN A 39 7.27 5.19 -10.32
CA ASN A 39 6.38 5.05 -9.18
C ASN A 39 7.01 5.73 -7.95
N LEU A 40 6.64 7.00 -7.72
CA LEU A 40 7.05 7.73 -6.54
C LEU A 40 6.23 7.30 -5.31
N GLN A 41 6.95 6.87 -4.28
CA GLN A 41 6.44 6.70 -2.92
C GLN A 41 7.04 7.77 -2.02
N ILE A 42 6.20 8.38 -1.19
CA ILE A 42 6.60 9.34 -0.17
C ILE A 42 6.12 8.87 1.20
N GLY A 43 6.96 9.05 2.20
CA GLY A 43 6.58 9.05 3.60
C GLY A 43 6.34 10.47 4.04
N THR A 44 5.25 10.70 4.78
CA THR A 44 4.94 12.02 5.32
C THR A 44 4.62 11.97 6.81
N GLU A 45 5.04 13.00 7.53
CA GLU A 45 4.62 13.27 8.90
C GLU A 45 4.40 14.76 9.11
N ASN A 46 3.27 15.14 9.72
CA ASN A 46 2.85 16.53 9.87
C ASN A 46 2.88 17.29 8.54
N GLN A 47 2.57 16.59 7.44
CA GLN A 47 2.67 16.94 6.03
C GLN A 47 4.05 17.49 5.61
N PHE A 48 5.13 17.10 6.30
CA PHE A 48 6.51 17.17 5.81
C PHE A 48 6.85 15.87 5.09
N ILE A 49 7.67 15.96 4.05
CA ILE A 49 8.23 14.77 3.38
C ILE A 49 9.42 14.31 4.21
N ILE A 50 9.36 13.09 4.73
CA ILE A 50 10.41 12.54 5.61
C ILE A 50 11.32 11.59 4.84
N ASP A 51 10.76 10.82 3.92
CA ASP A 51 11.53 9.97 3.02
C ASP A 51 10.76 9.82 1.70
N PHE A 52 11.47 9.49 0.64
CA PHE A 52 10.87 9.22 -0.65
C PHE A 52 11.72 8.21 -1.42
N ARG A 53 11.07 7.45 -2.30
CA ARG A 53 11.77 6.53 -3.19
C ARG A 53 10.99 6.36 -4.49
N LEU A 54 11.73 6.15 -5.57
CA LEU A 54 11.20 5.87 -6.90
C LEU A 54 11.37 4.39 -7.18
N PHE A 55 10.29 3.75 -7.62
CA PHE A 55 10.27 2.33 -7.95
C PHE A 55 9.94 2.13 -9.44
N PRO A 56 10.55 1.13 -10.08
CA PRO A 56 10.16 0.73 -11.43
C PRO A 56 8.84 -0.06 -11.43
N ASN A 57 8.43 -0.60 -10.28
CA ASN A 57 7.27 -1.48 -10.17
C ASN A 57 5.96 -0.70 -10.39
N PRO A 58 5.09 -1.14 -11.33
CA PRO A 58 3.78 -0.52 -11.53
C PRO A 58 2.83 -0.69 -10.34
N THR A 59 3.05 -1.73 -9.53
CA THR A 59 2.21 -2.06 -8.37
C THR A 59 2.94 -1.74 -7.06
N ASP A 60 2.16 -1.29 -6.07
CA ASP A 60 2.69 -0.81 -4.79
C ASP A 60 3.03 -1.92 -3.81
N THR A 61 2.54 -3.13 -4.06
CA THR A 61 2.66 -4.23 -3.10
C THR A 61 4.12 -4.55 -2.77
N LEU A 62 5.02 -4.43 -3.75
CA LEU A 62 6.43 -4.77 -3.62
C LEU A 62 7.30 -3.58 -3.17
N THR A 63 6.73 -2.38 -3.04
CA THR A 63 7.52 -1.17 -2.76
C THR A 63 7.65 -0.89 -1.27
N LEU A 64 6.77 -1.43 -0.42
CA LEU A 64 6.75 -1.12 1.01
C LEU A 64 8.01 -1.54 1.74
N ILE A 65 8.42 -2.81 1.61
CA ILE A 65 9.58 -3.34 2.34
C ILE A 65 10.85 -2.59 1.92
N PRO A 66 11.18 -2.46 0.62
CA PRO A 66 12.32 -1.64 0.19
C PRO A 66 12.24 -0.17 0.62
N PHE A 67 11.04 0.40 0.73
CA PHE A 67 10.84 1.75 1.24
C PHE A 67 11.16 1.85 2.74
N LEU A 68 10.65 0.91 3.54
CA LEU A 68 10.92 0.87 4.98
C LEU A 68 12.39 0.54 5.29
N SER A 69 13.04 -0.32 4.50
CA SER A 69 14.49 -0.55 4.62
C SER A 69 15.28 0.73 4.35
N SER A 70 14.94 1.49 3.30
CA SER A 70 15.56 2.80 3.04
C SER A 70 15.36 3.78 4.21
N PHE A 71 14.17 3.78 4.80
CA PHE A 71 13.89 4.59 5.98
C PHE A 71 14.77 4.17 7.16
N GLN A 72 14.91 2.86 7.40
CA GLN A 72 15.77 2.32 8.44
C GLN A 72 17.23 2.69 8.21
N ASP A 73 17.76 2.55 6.99
CA ASP A 73 19.14 2.91 6.65
C ASP A 73 19.42 4.41 6.91
N ARG A 74 18.41 5.27 6.70
CA ARG A 74 18.52 6.72 6.89
C ARG A 74 18.44 7.14 8.36
N TYR A 75 17.58 6.49 9.14
CA TYR A 75 17.22 6.93 10.49
C TYR A 75 17.66 5.98 11.61
N ASP A 76 18.32 4.88 11.25
CA ASP A 76 18.73 3.78 12.12
C ASP A 76 17.57 3.19 12.94
N ARG A 77 16.34 3.29 12.41
CA ARG A 77 15.13 2.75 13.05
C ARG A 77 13.98 2.65 12.07
N LEU A 78 13.06 1.74 12.39
CA LEU A 78 11.77 1.62 11.70
C LEU A 78 10.70 2.50 12.36
N PRO A 79 9.63 2.84 11.64
CA PRO A 79 8.52 3.58 12.23
C PRO A 79 7.72 2.73 13.20
N ALA A 80 7.21 3.34 14.27
CA ALA A 80 6.34 2.65 15.21
C ALA A 80 4.98 2.33 14.56
N ILE A 81 4.46 3.23 13.72
CA ILE A 81 3.16 3.08 13.07
C ILE A 81 3.33 3.20 11.54
N GLY A 82 2.81 2.21 10.83
CA GLY A 82 2.74 2.19 9.37
C GLY A 82 1.31 2.39 8.88
N VAL A 83 1.05 3.51 8.19
CA VAL A 83 -0.25 3.79 7.57
C VAL A 83 -0.09 3.70 6.06
N ALA A 84 -0.85 2.81 5.41
CA ALA A 84 -0.72 2.63 3.97
C ALA A 84 -2.03 2.25 3.29
N ASP A 85 -2.01 2.39 1.97
CA ASP A 85 -3.13 2.10 1.08
C ASP A 85 -3.44 0.61 0.92
N SER A 86 -4.59 0.31 0.31
CA SER A 86 -4.96 -1.09 0.05
C SER A 86 -4.01 -1.82 -0.90
N GLY A 87 -3.30 -1.08 -1.76
CA GLY A 87 -2.27 -1.63 -2.65
C GLY A 87 -1.09 -2.28 -1.91
N TYR A 88 -0.90 -1.95 -0.63
CA TYR A 88 0.15 -2.50 0.23
C TYR A 88 -0.29 -3.70 1.06
N GLY A 89 -1.58 -4.05 1.06
CA GLY A 89 -2.14 -5.12 1.89
C GLY A 89 -1.84 -6.52 1.36
N SER A 90 -0.62 -7.02 1.55
CA SER A 90 -0.18 -8.38 1.25
C SER A 90 0.29 -9.12 2.50
N GLU A 91 0.30 -10.47 2.43
CA GLU A 91 0.78 -11.30 3.53
C GLU A 91 2.21 -10.94 3.94
N GLU A 92 3.10 -10.83 2.94
CA GLU A 92 4.51 -10.49 3.12
C GLU A 92 4.69 -9.16 3.85
N ASN A 93 3.95 -8.13 3.45
CA ASN A 93 4.04 -6.81 4.08
C ASN A 93 3.49 -6.82 5.51
N TYR A 94 2.36 -7.49 5.75
CA TYR A 94 1.81 -7.62 7.10
C TYR A 94 2.76 -8.38 8.03
N ARG A 95 3.35 -9.46 7.53
CA ARG A 95 4.35 -10.23 8.26
C ARG A 95 5.58 -9.40 8.59
N PHE A 96 6.15 -8.72 7.60
CA PHE A 96 7.31 -7.84 7.80
C PHE A 96 7.03 -6.78 8.88
N MET A 97 5.89 -6.10 8.80
CA MET A 97 5.50 -5.10 9.80
C MET A 97 5.34 -5.72 11.19
N GLN A 98 4.70 -6.89 11.31
CA GLN A 98 4.53 -7.55 12.61
C GLN A 98 5.88 -7.99 13.20
N GLU A 99 6.75 -8.63 12.41
CA GLU A 99 8.06 -9.13 12.86
C GLU A 99 8.99 -7.99 13.30
N ASN A 100 8.82 -6.80 12.73
CA ASN A 100 9.60 -5.60 13.08
C ASN A 100 8.89 -4.68 14.10
N GLY A 101 7.79 -5.13 14.72
CA GLY A 101 7.08 -4.35 15.74
C GLY A 101 6.36 -3.09 15.22
N ILE A 102 6.11 -3.00 13.92
CA ILE A 102 5.40 -1.89 13.29
C ILE A 102 3.89 -2.12 13.40
N GLU A 103 3.19 -1.17 14.02
CA GLU A 103 1.73 -1.18 14.07
C GLU A 103 1.13 -0.83 12.70
N ALA A 104 0.67 -1.87 12.00
CA ALA A 104 0.15 -1.75 10.65
C ALA A 104 -1.33 -1.30 10.63
N PHE A 105 -1.57 -0.05 10.20
CA PHE A 105 -2.85 0.48 9.75
C PHE A 105 -2.92 0.47 8.21
N VAL A 106 -2.70 -0.70 7.64
CA VAL A 106 -2.66 -0.91 6.19
C VAL A 106 -3.96 -1.58 5.74
N LYS A 107 -4.67 -0.92 4.83
CA LYS A 107 -5.91 -1.46 4.27
C LYS A 107 -5.61 -2.72 3.46
N TYR A 108 -6.57 -3.64 3.39
CA TYR A 108 -6.58 -4.69 2.37
C TYR A 108 -7.60 -4.32 1.28
N ASN A 109 -7.45 -4.91 0.09
CA ASN A 109 -8.21 -4.57 -1.12
C ASN A 109 -9.74 -4.51 -0.93
N TYR A 110 -10.30 -5.36 -0.09
CA TYR A 110 -11.74 -5.49 0.09
C TYR A 110 -12.32 -4.63 1.22
N PHE A 111 -11.47 -4.00 2.04
CA PHE A 111 -11.84 -3.26 3.25
C PHE A 111 -12.87 -2.15 2.99
N HIS A 112 -12.72 -1.39 1.91
CA HIS A 112 -13.66 -0.33 1.55
C HIS A 112 -15.00 -0.85 1.04
N LYS A 113 -14.99 -1.98 0.34
CA LYS A 113 -16.21 -2.58 -0.21
C LYS A 113 -17.08 -3.13 0.92
N GLU A 114 -16.46 -3.71 1.94
CA GLU A 114 -17.13 -4.25 3.12
C GLU A 114 -17.84 -3.19 3.98
N GLN A 115 -17.35 -1.95 3.97
CA GLN A 115 -17.94 -0.85 4.73
C GLN A 115 -19.12 -0.16 4.04
N ARG A 116 -19.47 -0.55 2.81
CA ARG A 116 -20.61 0.06 2.13
C ARG A 116 -21.92 -0.40 2.76
N PRO A 117 -22.93 0.48 2.98
CA PRO A 117 -24.19 0.11 3.64
C PRO A 117 -24.95 -1.04 2.97
N ARG A 118 -24.81 -1.20 1.64
CA ARG A 118 -25.48 -2.25 0.86
C ARG A 118 -24.58 -3.45 0.56
N TYR A 119 -23.45 -3.58 1.25
CA TYR A 119 -22.56 -4.70 1.01
C TYR A 119 -23.08 -5.95 1.72
N THR A 120 -23.50 -6.92 0.92
CA THR A 120 -23.80 -8.28 1.40
C THR A 120 -22.68 -9.21 0.95
N PRO A 121 -21.98 -9.89 1.87
CA PRO A 121 -20.98 -10.87 1.50
C PRO A 121 -21.67 -12.02 0.75
N ASN A 122 -21.12 -12.38 -0.40
CA ASN A 122 -21.65 -13.51 -1.15
C ASN A 122 -21.40 -14.80 -0.33
N PRO A 123 -22.45 -15.58 -0.02
CA PRO A 123 -22.34 -16.77 0.83
C PRO A 123 -21.46 -17.86 0.20
N PHE A 124 -21.24 -17.79 -1.12
CA PHE A 124 -20.38 -18.73 -1.83
C PHE A 124 -18.91 -18.32 -1.82
N HIS A 125 -18.48 -17.17 -1.27
CA HIS A 125 -17.05 -16.89 -1.13
C HIS A 125 -16.43 -17.65 0.04
N ALA A 126 -15.17 -18.09 -0.10
CA ALA A 126 -14.44 -18.80 0.94
C ALA A 126 -14.29 -17.99 2.25
N GLU A 127 -14.26 -16.66 2.14
CA GLU A 127 -14.20 -15.75 3.29
C GLU A 127 -15.49 -15.81 4.15
N SER A 128 -16.63 -16.13 3.54
CA SER A 128 -17.94 -16.25 4.19
C SER A 128 -18.19 -17.63 4.82
N LEU A 129 -17.36 -18.63 4.50
CA LEU A 129 -17.53 -19.98 5.01
C LEU A 129 -17.02 -20.10 6.45
N HIS A 130 -17.75 -20.86 7.25
CA HIS A 130 -17.33 -21.20 8.61
C HIS A 130 -16.15 -22.16 8.57
N TYR A 131 -15.12 -21.86 9.35
CA TYR A 131 -13.94 -22.70 9.54
C TYR A 131 -13.94 -23.23 10.97
N ASN A 132 -13.94 -24.55 11.13
CA ASN A 132 -13.72 -25.20 12.41
C ASN A 132 -12.20 -25.45 12.56
N GLN A 133 -11.61 -24.82 13.58
CA GLN A 133 -10.18 -24.95 13.87
C GLN A 133 -9.84 -26.32 14.48
N ASP A 134 -10.68 -26.84 15.38
CA ASP A 134 -10.43 -28.09 16.10
C ASP A 134 -10.47 -29.31 15.16
N GLY A 135 -11.40 -29.30 14.21
CA GLY A 135 -11.57 -30.38 13.23
C GLY A 135 -10.85 -30.16 11.89
N ASP A 136 -10.20 -29.01 11.68
CA ASP A 136 -9.59 -28.57 10.42
C ASP A 136 -10.48 -28.81 9.17
N TYR A 137 -11.68 -28.24 9.19
CA TYR A 137 -12.59 -28.31 8.04
C TYR A 137 -13.38 -27.01 7.83
N TYR A 138 -13.80 -26.81 6.59
CA TYR A 138 -14.75 -25.75 6.24
C TYR A 138 -16.16 -26.31 6.10
N VAL A 139 -17.17 -25.50 6.41
CA VAL A 139 -18.57 -25.86 6.16
C VAL A 139 -19.04 -25.12 4.92
N CYS A 140 -19.52 -25.86 3.92
CA CYS A 140 -20.06 -25.27 2.70
C CYS A 140 -21.47 -24.68 2.96
N PRO A 141 -22.02 -23.85 2.06
CA PRO A 141 -23.34 -23.24 2.26
C PRO A 141 -24.52 -24.24 2.37
N MET A 142 -24.34 -25.47 1.89
CA MET A 142 -25.29 -26.58 2.04
C MET A 142 -25.11 -27.34 3.36
N GLY A 143 -24.12 -26.98 4.19
CA GLY A 143 -23.85 -27.60 5.50
C GLY A 143 -22.87 -28.79 5.49
N GLN A 144 -22.40 -29.27 4.34
CA GLN A 144 -21.41 -30.36 4.30
C GLN A 144 -19.99 -29.91 4.66
N HIS A 145 -19.22 -30.83 5.24
CA HIS A 145 -17.81 -30.61 5.54
C HIS A 145 -16.95 -30.64 4.27
N MET A 146 -15.98 -29.72 4.25
CA MET A 146 -14.93 -29.64 3.25
C MET A 146 -13.61 -29.98 3.94
N ASN A 147 -13.06 -31.14 3.61
CA ASN A 147 -11.88 -31.68 4.27
C ASN A 147 -10.61 -31.18 3.61
N ARG A 148 -9.55 -31.04 4.41
CA ARG A 148 -8.22 -30.70 3.91
C ARG A 148 -7.72 -31.79 2.96
N ILE A 149 -7.28 -31.39 1.78
CA ILE A 149 -6.72 -32.30 0.76
C ILE A 149 -5.22 -32.09 0.51
N GLY A 150 -4.66 -31.00 1.02
CA GLY A 150 -3.24 -30.72 0.92
C GLY A 150 -2.91 -29.24 1.00
N THR A 151 -1.62 -28.96 0.94
CA THR A 151 -1.08 -27.61 0.96
C THR A 151 -0.43 -27.29 -0.38
N ARG A 152 -0.61 -26.07 -0.85
CA ARG A 152 0.05 -25.50 -2.01
C ARG A 152 1.00 -24.41 -1.53
N ARG A 153 2.19 -24.38 -2.10
CA ARG A 153 3.18 -23.33 -1.88
C ARG A 153 3.40 -22.61 -3.19
N GLU A 154 3.35 -21.29 -3.15
CA GLU A 154 3.61 -20.45 -4.31
C GLU A 154 4.68 -19.43 -3.97
N LYS A 155 5.52 -19.12 -4.96
CA LYS A 155 6.52 -18.08 -4.85
C LYS A 155 5.94 -16.80 -5.45
N THR A 156 5.88 -15.73 -4.67
CA THR A 156 5.47 -14.40 -5.15
C THR A 156 6.57 -13.80 -6.04
N ALA A 157 6.25 -12.69 -6.70
CA ALA A 157 7.23 -11.94 -7.50
C ALA A 157 8.42 -11.40 -6.68
N SER A 158 8.25 -11.11 -5.39
CA SER A 158 9.33 -10.79 -4.45
C SER A 158 10.20 -11.99 -4.07
N GLY A 159 9.76 -13.20 -4.39
CA GLY A 159 10.40 -14.43 -3.97
C GLY A 159 9.91 -14.99 -2.63
N TYR A 160 8.95 -14.34 -1.98
CA TYR A 160 8.31 -14.80 -0.76
C TYR A 160 7.47 -16.05 -1.01
N ILE A 161 7.53 -17.02 -0.08
CA ILE A 161 6.77 -18.27 -0.18
C ILE A 161 5.47 -18.12 0.59
N THR A 162 4.35 -18.06 -0.14
CA THR A 162 3.02 -18.13 0.44
C THR A 162 2.56 -19.57 0.57
N GLU A 163 1.83 -19.87 1.64
CA GLU A 163 1.30 -21.20 1.91
C GLU A 163 -0.23 -21.13 1.96
N SER A 164 -0.88 -21.92 1.11
CA SER A 164 -2.33 -22.00 1.03
C SER A 164 -2.81 -23.44 1.18
N VAL A 165 -3.84 -23.64 1.99
CA VAL A 165 -4.41 -24.96 2.25
C VAL A 165 -5.63 -25.15 1.38
N ARG A 166 -5.73 -26.31 0.73
CA ARG A 166 -6.87 -26.67 -0.12
C ARG A 166 -7.84 -27.56 0.65
N TYR A 167 -9.13 -27.21 0.57
CA TYR A 167 -10.23 -27.96 1.15
C TYR A 167 -11.21 -28.36 0.06
N LYS A 168 -11.69 -29.61 0.10
CA LYS A 168 -12.58 -30.18 -0.92
C LYS A 168 -13.89 -30.64 -0.30
N ALA A 169 -15.00 -30.26 -0.93
CA ALA A 169 -16.32 -30.76 -0.58
C ALA A 169 -16.48 -32.25 -0.95
N GLN A 170 -17.27 -32.96 -0.16
CA GLN A 170 -17.47 -34.41 -0.29
C GLN A 170 -18.39 -34.76 -1.46
N ARG A 171 -19.56 -34.10 -1.57
CA ARG A 171 -20.59 -34.42 -2.56
C ARG A 171 -21.24 -33.16 -3.09
N CYS A 172 -20.88 -32.74 -4.30
CA CYS A 172 -21.50 -31.59 -4.96
C CYS A 172 -22.40 -31.96 -6.14
N GLU A 173 -22.40 -33.23 -6.56
CA GLU A 173 -23.30 -33.73 -7.59
C GLU A 173 -24.75 -33.69 -7.10
N GLY A 174 -25.66 -33.20 -7.96
CA GLY A 174 -27.08 -33.00 -7.60
C GLY A 174 -27.35 -31.89 -6.57
N CYS A 175 -26.34 -31.13 -6.12
CA CYS A 175 -26.56 -30.07 -5.12
C CYS A 175 -27.40 -28.91 -5.70
N PRO A 176 -28.53 -28.51 -5.06
CA PRO A 176 -29.38 -27.42 -5.55
C PRO A 176 -28.64 -26.08 -5.68
N LEU A 177 -27.65 -25.84 -4.80
CA LEU A 177 -26.87 -24.61 -4.78
C LEU A 177 -25.72 -24.59 -5.79
N ARG A 178 -25.48 -25.68 -6.53
CA ARG A 178 -24.29 -25.83 -7.40
C ARG A 178 -24.16 -24.70 -8.42
N GLY A 179 -25.26 -24.30 -9.06
CA GLY A 179 -25.26 -23.27 -10.11
C GLY A 179 -24.71 -21.91 -9.66
N GLY A 180 -24.98 -21.52 -8.41
CA GLY A 180 -24.42 -20.30 -7.80
C GLY A 180 -23.12 -20.51 -7.02
N CYS A 181 -22.82 -21.76 -6.64
CA CYS A 181 -21.74 -22.07 -5.72
C CYS A 181 -20.35 -22.15 -6.36
N PHE A 182 -20.20 -22.85 -7.49
CA PHE A 182 -18.94 -22.98 -8.22
C PHE A 182 -19.17 -23.56 -9.63
N LYS A 183 -18.26 -23.28 -10.58
CA LYS A 183 -18.41 -23.68 -11.99
C LYS A 183 -17.55 -24.87 -12.43
N ALA A 184 -16.55 -25.26 -11.64
CA ALA A 184 -15.61 -26.33 -12.00
C ALA A 184 -16.27 -27.72 -12.06
N ARG A 185 -15.67 -28.65 -12.80
CA ARG A 185 -16.08 -30.07 -12.83
C ARG A 185 -15.73 -30.75 -11.49
N GLY A 186 -16.58 -31.70 -11.07
CA GLY A 186 -16.41 -32.42 -9.80
C GLY A 186 -16.89 -31.63 -8.59
N ASN A 187 -16.22 -31.84 -7.45
CA ASN A 187 -16.56 -31.18 -6.19
C ASN A 187 -15.85 -29.85 -6.03
N ARG A 188 -16.49 -28.95 -5.28
CA ARG A 188 -15.92 -27.65 -4.95
C ARG A 188 -14.61 -27.81 -4.18
N ILE A 189 -13.60 -27.08 -4.64
CA ILE A 189 -12.33 -26.90 -3.94
C ILE A 189 -12.20 -25.42 -3.59
N ILE A 190 -11.81 -25.13 -2.37
CA ILE A 190 -11.39 -23.79 -1.94
C ILE A 190 -9.93 -23.82 -1.56
N GLU A 191 -9.23 -22.72 -1.81
CA GLU A 191 -7.86 -22.52 -1.41
C GLU A 191 -7.83 -21.34 -0.45
N VAL A 192 -7.29 -21.56 0.75
CA VAL A 192 -7.30 -20.56 1.82
C VAL A 192 -5.91 -20.38 2.39
N ASN A 193 -5.47 -19.13 2.43
CA ASN A 193 -4.27 -18.72 3.14
C ASN A 193 -4.66 -18.25 4.55
N HIS A 194 -4.42 -19.11 5.55
CA HIS A 194 -4.80 -18.85 6.94
C HIS A 194 -4.04 -17.68 7.55
N ARG A 195 -2.75 -17.52 7.23
CA ARG A 195 -1.92 -16.40 7.71
C ARG A 195 -2.46 -15.08 7.21
N LEU A 196 -2.69 -14.95 5.90
CA LEU A 196 -3.27 -13.74 5.33
C LEU A 196 -4.67 -13.47 5.88
N LYS A 197 -5.49 -14.50 6.13
CA LYS A 197 -6.81 -14.34 6.75
C LYS A 197 -6.71 -13.77 8.17
N GLN A 198 -5.73 -14.23 8.96
CA GLN A 198 -5.44 -13.69 10.29
C GLN A 198 -4.96 -12.24 10.21
N TYR A 199 -4.05 -11.91 9.29
CA TYR A 199 -3.58 -10.54 9.09
C TYR A 199 -4.70 -9.58 8.68
N LYS A 200 -5.57 -9.99 7.75
CA LYS A 200 -6.75 -9.19 7.37
C LYS A 200 -7.69 -8.95 8.55
N ARG A 201 -7.86 -9.94 9.45
CA ARG A 201 -8.67 -9.80 10.66
C ARG A 201 -8.07 -8.76 11.60
N GLN A 202 -6.78 -8.89 11.93
CA GLN A 202 -6.07 -7.92 12.77
C GLN A 202 -6.10 -6.51 12.16
N ALA A 203 -5.86 -6.39 10.85
CA ALA A 203 -5.94 -5.12 10.14
C ALA A 203 -7.35 -4.52 10.20
N ARG A 204 -8.41 -5.34 10.08
CA ARG A 204 -9.81 -4.90 10.20
C ARG A 204 -10.11 -4.37 11.61
N GLU A 205 -9.68 -5.07 12.64
CA GLU A 205 -9.85 -4.67 14.04
C GLU A 205 -9.13 -3.34 14.31
N ARG A 206 -7.85 -3.24 13.94
CA ARG A 206 -7.07 -2.00 14.07
C ARG A 206 -7.68 -0.84 13.32
N LEU A 207 -8.04 -1.03 12.05
CA LEU A 207 -8.62 0.05 11.24
C LEU A 207 -9.99 0.50 11.74
N SER A 208 -10.75 -0.38 12.39
CA SER A 208 -12.07 -0.09 12.98
C SER A 208 -11.99 0.54 14.37
N SER A 209 -10.84 0.45 15.06
CA SER A 209 -10.61 1.13 16.34
C SER A 209 -10.67 2.66 16.20
N GLU A 210 -10.82 3.36 17.33
CA GLU A 210 -10.78 4.83 17.35
C GLU A 210 -9.49 5.40 16.77
N GLU A 211 -8.35 4.78 17.09
CA GLU A 211 -7.05 5.16 16.53
C GLU A 211 -7.00 4.92 15.03
N GLY A 212 -7.50 3.77 14.57
CA GLY A 212 -7.62 3.46 13.15
C GLY A 212 -8.48 4.45 12.39
N ILE A 213 -9.58 4.92 12.98
CA ILE A 213 -10.42 5.98 12.41
C ILE A 213 -9.64 7.30 12.33
N LYS A 214 -8.92 7.69 13.38
CA LYS A 214 -8.06 8.88 13.39
C LYS A 214 -6.98 8.81 12.32
N HIS A 215 -6.25 7.69 12.21
CA HIS A 215 -5.21 7.49 11.20
C HIS A 215 -5.79 7.48 9.77
N ARG A 216 -6.98 6.89 9.57
CA ARG A 216 -7.68 6.94 8.27
C ARG A 216 -8.08 8.37 7.89
N GLY A 217 -8.55 9.18 8.84
CA GLY A 217 -8.90 10.58 8.60
C GLY A 217 -7.68 11.47 8.31
N ARG A 218 -6.54 11.20 8.97
CA ARG A 218 -5.28 11.94 8.75
C ARG A 218 -4.75 11.83 7.33
N ARG A 219 -5.10 10.77 6.60
CA ARG A 219 -4.64 10.55 5.23
C ARG A 219 -4.97 11.70 4.26
N CYS A 220 -6.18 12.25 4.35
CA CYS A 220 -6.60 13.39 3.53
C CYS A 220 -5.76 14.64 3.82
N ILE A 221 -5.15 14.69 5.01
CA ILE A 221 -4.40 15.84 5.54
C ILE A 221 -2.88 15.62 5.38
N GLU A 222 -2.40 14.38 5.39
CA GLU A 222 -0.99 14.02 5.36
C GLU A 222 -0.51 13.80 3.91
N PRO A 223 -0.47 12.57 3.35
CA PRO A 223 0.13 12.36 2.04
C PRO A 223 -0.71 12.98 0.91
N GLU A 224 -2.04 12.93 0.99
CA GLU A 224 -2.89 13.46 -0.08
C GLU A 224 -2.82 14.98 -0.20
N ALA A 225 -2.68 15.69 0.93
CA ALA A 225 -2.47 17.14 0.92
C ALA A 225 -1.11 17.51 0.32
N VAL A 226 -0.05 16.76 0.63
CA VAL A 226 1.29 16.98 0.04
C VAL A 226 1.24 16.77 -1.48
N PHE A 227 0.64 15.66 -1.94
CA PHE A 227 0.42 15.43 -3.37
C PHE A 227 -0.44 16.50 -4.03
N GLY A 228 -1.50 16.95 -3.35
CA GLY A 228 -2.38 18.02 -3.84
C GLY A 228 -1.64 19.35 -4.02
N GLN A 229 -0.87 19.76 -3.01
CA GLN A 229 -0.06 20.98 -3.07
C GLN A 229 1.00 20.89 -4.17
N MET A 230 1.70 19.77 -4.26
CA MET A 230 2.71 19.52 -5.29
C MET A 230 2.10 19.62 -6.70
N LYS A 231 1.02 18.89 -6.96
CA LYS A 231 0.43 18.79 -8.31
C LYS A 231 -0.38 20.01 -8.72
N TYR A 232 -1.18 20.58 -7.82
CA TYR A 232 -2.12 21.65 -8.17
C TYR A 232 -1.59 23.04 -7.81
N ASN A 233 -0.95 23.21 -6.65
CA ASN A 233 -0.48 24.54 -6.22
C ASN A 233 0.90 24.88 -6.77
N MET A 234 1.76 23.88 -6.97
CA MET A 234 3.14 24.07 -7.45
C MET A 234 3.32 23.63 -8.90
N ALA A 235 2.27 23.11 -9.54
CA ALA A 235 2.29 22.57 -10.91
C ALA A 235 3.39 21.51 -11.15
N TYR A 236 3.92 20.89 -10.11
CA TYR A 236 4.90 19.81 -10.20
C TYR A 236 4.17 18.51 -10.49
N ARG A 237 3.84 18.34 -11.78
CA ARG A 237 3.04 17.21 -12.26
C ARG A 237 3.85 16.18 -13.00
N ARG A 238 5.11 16.45 -13.34
CA ARG A 238 5.97 15.65 -14.22
C ARG A 238 7.42 15.85 -13.83
N PHE A 239 8.22 14.79 -13.98
CA PHE A 239 9.66 14.88 -13.93
C PHE A 239 10.20 15.51 -15.22
N ARG A 240 11.22 16.34 -15.10
CA ARG A 240 11.82 17.05 -16.25
C ARG A 240 13.05 16.35 -16.81
N HIS A 241 13.55 15.36 -16.08
CA HIS A 241 14.78 14.66 -16.38
C HIS A 241 14.52 13.22 -16.82
N VAL A 242 15.52 12.65 -17.49
CA VAL A 242 15.54 11.26 -17.99
C VAL A 242 16.60 10.49 -17.20
N GLY A 243 16.28 9.26 -16.81
CA GLY A 243 17.13 8.41 -15.98
C GLY A 243 16.88 8.58 -14.48
N ILE A 244 16.94 7.46 -13.76
CA ILE A 244 16.52 7.37 -12.35
C ILE A 244 17.28 8.33 -11.45
N ASP A 245 18.59 8.50 -11.65
CA ASP A 245 19.44 9.34 -10.81
C ASP A 245 19.06 10.82 -10.90
N LYS A 246 18.83 11.31 -12.13
CA LYS A 246 18.46 12.71 -12.37
C LYS A 246 17.04 12.98 -11.88
N VAL A 247 16.12 12.03 -12.05
CA VAL A 247 14.76 12.13 -11.53
C VAL A 247 14.75 12.12 -10.00
N THR A 248 15.59 11.29 -9.38
CA THR A 248 15.77 11.24 -7.92
C THR A 248 16.30 12.57 -7.40
N MET A 249 17.32 13.14 -8.06
CA MET A 249 17.88 14.44 -7.71
C MET A 249 16.84 15.57 -7.83
N ASP A 250 16.09 15.61 -8.93
CA ASP A 250 15.03 16.60 -9.17
C ASP A 250 13.99 16.57 -8.04
N PHE A 251 13.54 15.36 -7.67
CA PHE A 251 12.59 15.21 -6.57
C PHE A 251 13.19 15.53 -5.20
N ALA A 252 14.47 15.21 -4.97
CA ALA A 252 15.17 15.55 -3.73
C ALA A 252 15.16 17.07 -3.48
N PHE A 253 15.53 17.86 -4.50
CA PHE A 253 15.49 19.32 -4.41
C PHE A 253 14.08 19.84 -4.18
N PHE A 254 13.09 19.28 -4.88
CA PHE A 254 11.70 19.60 -4.67
C PHE A 254 11.27 19.34 -3.21
N ALA A 255 11.58 18.16 -2.66
CA ALA A 255 11.22 17.77 -1.29
C ALA A 255 11.85 18.69 -0.24
N ILE A 256 13.13 19.05 -0.42
CA ILE A 256 13.84 20.01 0.45
C ILE A 256 13.15 21.37 0.39
N ALA A 257 12.93 21.91 -0.80
CA ALA A 257 12.29 23.21 -0.98
C ALA A 257 10.85 23.23 -0.42
N PHE A 258 10.10 22.15 -0.62
CA PHE A 258 8.75 21.96 -0.09
C PHE A 258 8.75 22.03 1.44
N ASN A 259 9.67 21.29 2.08
CA ASN A 259 9.81 21.26 3.53
C ASN A 259 10.25 22.63 4.07
N ILE A 260 11.25 23.29 3.48
CA ILE A 260 11.71 24.63 3.91
C ILE A 260 10.58 25.65 3.81
N LYS A 261 9.87 25.71 2.68
CA LYS A 261 8.71 26.62 2.50
C LYS A 261 7.70 26.43 3.61
N LYS A 262 7.44 25.17 3.98
CA LYS A 262 6.51 24.83 5.05
C LYS A 262 7.03 25.20 6.43
N MET A 263 8.32 24.97 6.71
CA MET A 263 8.96 25.41 7.96
C MET A 263 8.82 26.93 8.11
N CYS A 264 9.17 27.72 7.09
CA CYS A 264 9.02 29.18 7.12
C CYS A 264 7.56 29.60 7.36
N ALA A 265 6.58 28.94 6.73
CA ALA A 265 5.17 29.23 6.93
C ALA A 265 4.71 28.92 8.37
N LYS A 266 5.17 27.82 8.97
CA LYS A 266 4.90 27.49 10.38
C LYS A 266 5.57 28.49 11.33
N LEU A 267 6.84 28.83 11.10
CA LEU A 267 7.58 29.81 11.89
C LEU A 267 6.92 31.19 11.85
N ARG A 268 6.45 31.64 10.68
CA ARG A 268 5.73 32.91 10.55
C ARG A 268 4.39 32.91 11.30
N LYS A 269 3.67 31.78 11.32
CA LYS A 269 2.43 31.65 12.11
C LYS A 269 2.72 31.64 13.61
N ALA A 270 3.77 30.93 14.04
CA ALA A 270 4.21 30.90 15.43
C ALA A 270 4.72 32.28 15.89
N GLY A 271 5.52 32.97 15.07
CA GLY A 271 6.01 34.32 15.33
C GLY A 271 4.90 35.38 15.40
N LYS A 272 3.76 35.17 14.73
CA LYS A 272 2.56 36.01 14.93
C LYS A 272 1.87 35.80 16.29
N GLY A 273 2.11 34.66 16.96
CA GLY A 273 1.72 34.44 18.36
C GLY A 273 2.80 34.84 19.36
N LEU A 274 4.06 35.00 18.91
CA LEU A 274 5.24 35.26 19.73
C LEU A 274 5.70 36.73 19.74
N PHE A 275 4.86 37.66 19.25
CA PHE A 275 5.02 39.09 19.56
C PHE A 275 4.39 39.48 20.92
N ALA A 276 3.91 38.49 21.69
CA ALA A 276 3.57 38.61 23.10
C ALA A 276 4.46 37.65 23.90
N GLY A 277 5.72 38.02 24.14
CA GLY A 277 6.64 37.27 25.00
C GLY A 277 7.97 36.97 24.32
N ALA A 278 8.99 37.69 24.75
CA ALA A 278 10.32 37.77 24.16
C ALA A 278 11.09 36.42 24.12
N ASN A 279 12.00 36.37 23.13
CA ASN A 279 13.33 35.77 23.09
C ASN A 279 13.64 34.48 23.90
N PHE A 280 14.37 33.59 23.20
CA PHE A 280 15.26 32.55 23.73
C PHE A 280 14.63 31.22 24.17
N MET A 281 14.63 30.23 23.25
CA MET A 281 15.15 28.88 23.50
C MET A 281 15.25 28.14 22.15
N PHE A 282 16.44 28.20 21.55
CA PHE A 282 17.41 27.09 21.45
C PHE A 282 17.02 25.96 20.49
N MET A 283 17.82 25.88 19.41
CA MET A 283 18.00 24.76 18.50
C MET A 283 18.47 23.48 19.24
N GLY A 284 17.60 22.83 20.01
CA GLY A 284 18.00 21.66 20.82
C GLY A 284 16.95 20.57 21.04
N LEU A 285 15.72 20.69 20.50
CA LEU A 285 14.59 19.84 20.94
C LEU A 285 13.95 18.95 19.86
N PHE A 286 14.57 18.77 18.71
CA PHE A 286 14.00 17.91 17.65
C PHE A 286 14.60 16.49 17.56
N ALA A 287 15.61 16.16 18.35
CA ALA A 287 16.35 14.90 18.21
C ALA A 287 15.85 13.72 19.07
N THR A 288 14.93 13.89 20.03
CA THR A 288 14.69 12.82 21.04
C THR A 288 13.24 12.52 21.44
N ARG A 289 12.21 12.87 20.64
CA ARG A 289 10.83 12.53 21.06
C ARG A 289 9.75 12.40 19.98
N TYR A 290 10.09 11.93 18.80
CA TYR A 290 9.05 11.59 17.81
C TYR A 290 9.00 10.08 17.63
N ASN A 291 7.85 9.49 17.98
CA ASN A 291 7.42 8.21 17.45
C ASN A 291 6.86 8.52 16.06
N TRP A 292 7.70 8.35 15.03
CA TRP A 292 7.35 8.78 13.68
C TRP A 292 6.26 7.86 13.12
N ASN A 293 5.13 8.45 12.76
CA ASN A 293 4.02 7.76 12.13
C ASN A 293 4.12 7.98 10.62
N ILE A 294 4.55 6.97 9.87
CA ILE A 294 4.71 7.12 8.42
C ILE A 294 3.39 6.81 7.74
N ALA A 295 2.82 7.82 7.08
CA ALA A 295 1.80 7.61 6.07
C ALA A 295 2.47 7.49 4.69
N THR A 296 2.30 6.33 4.05
CA THR A 296 2.80 6.02 2.70
C THR A 296 1.64 5.92 1.71
N CYS A 297 1.69 6.69 0.64
CA CYS A 297 0.72 6.62 -0.46
C CYS A 297 1.31 7.12 -1.79
N CYS A 298 0.70 6.70 -2.90
CA CYS A 298 1.33 6.38 -4.17
C CYS A 298 0.94 7.26 -5.41
N LEU A 299 1.92 7.36 -6.34
CA LEU A 299 1.93 7.68 -7.79
C LEU A 299 1.85 9.15 -8.25
N MET A 300 2.89 9.56 -8.98
CA MET A 300 3.02 10.82 -9.72
C MET A 300 2.94 10.60 -11.24
N ASN A 301 2.41 11.61 -11.93
CA ASN A 301 1.76 11.50 -13.24
C ASN A 301 2.66 11.98 -14.39
N GLU A 302 2.26 11.66 -15.63
CA GLU A 302 2.69 12.29 -16.88
C GLU A 302 1.53 13.07 -17.49
N LYS A 303 1.86 14.16 -18.20
CA LYS A 303 1.19 14.50 -19.46
C LYS A 303 2.28 14.92 -20.46
N LYS A 304 1.98 14.86 -21.74
CA LYS A 304 2.29 15.91 -22.70
C LYS A 304 0.96 16.12 -23.40
N ALA A 305 0.51 17.37 -23.48
CA ALA A 305 -0.15 17.81 -24.69
C ALA A 305 0.95 18.55 -25.46
N ALA A 306 0.82 18.55 -26.78
CA ALA A 306 1.45 19.55 -27.63
C ALA A 306 1.31 20.96 -27.04
#